data_AF-A0A947CY30-F1
#
_entry.id   AF-A0A947CY30-F1
#
_cell.length_a   1.000
_cell.length_b   1.000
_cell.length_c   1.000
_cell.angle_alpha   90.00
_cell.angle_beta   90.00
_cell.angle_gamma   90.00
#
_symmetry.space_group_name_H-M   'P 1'
#
loop_
_entity.id
_entity.type
_entity.pdbx_description
1 polymer ?
#
loop_
_entity_poly.entity_id
_entity_poly.type
_entity_poly.pdbx_seq_one_letter_code
_entity_poly.pdbx_strand_id
1 'polypeptide(L)' 'YADGRIAGYPAPFTNQVTLGDYFFGNWRDLLIGMWGGLDLLVDPYTASNTGTVRIVGLQSMDIAVRHGQSFAFENDTA' A
#
# COMPACT_ATOMS: atom_id res chain seq x y z
N TYR A 1 0.35 -1.21 -25.94
CA TYR A 1 0.36 -0.89 -24.50
C TYR A 1 1.22 0.34 -24.23
N ALA A 2 0.98 1.46 -24.91
CA ALA A 2 2.05 2.43 -25.15
C ALA A 2 2.33 3.42 -24.00
N ASP A 3 1.55 3.47 -22.91
CA ASP A 3 1.73 4.48 -21.85
C ASP A 3 1.23 4.03 -20.46
N GLY A 4 1.22 2.72 -20.16
CA GLY A 4 0.74 2.22 -18.85
C GLY A 4 -0.75 2.51 -18.59
N ARG A 5 -1.56 2.57 -19.66
CA ARG A 5 -3.01 2.81 -19.60
C ARG A 5 -3.80 1.64 -20.18
N ILE A 6 -4.94 1.32 -19.57
CA ILE A 6 -5.90 0.30 -20.00
C ILE A 6 -7.26 0.96 -20.15
N ALA A 7 -7.93 0.77 -21.29
CA ALA A 7 -9.23 1.39 -21.60
C ALA A 7 -9.30 2.91 -21.37
N GLY A 8 -8.16 3.62 -21.51
CA GLY A 8 -8.04 5.07 -21.28
C GLY A 8 -7.73 5.48 -19.83
N TYR A 9 -7.76 4.55 -18.88
CA TYR A 9 -7.46 4.78 -17.46
C TYR A 9 -6.00 4.44 -17.13
N PRO A 10 -5.36 5.14 -16.17
CA PRO A 10 -4.04 4.77 -15.68
C PRO A 10 -4.09 3.40 -14.99
N ALA A 11 -3.15 2.53 -15.34
CA ALA A 11 -3.04 1.17 -14.82
C ALA A 11 -1.64 0.96 -14.21
N PRO A 12 -1.42 1.36 -12.94
CA PRO A 12 -0.17 1.09 -12.25
C PRO A 12 -0.07 -0.42 -11.91
N PHE A 13 1.14 -0.96 -11.99
CA PHE A 13 1.43 -2.34 -11.62
C PHE A 13 2.27 -2.37 -10.35
N THR A 14 1.97 -3.29 -9.44
CA THR A 14 2.68 -3.46 -8.17
C THR A 14 2.82 -4.94 -7.83
N ASN A 15 3.87 -5.30 -7.10
CA ASN A 15 4.06 -6.64 -6.55
C ASN A 15 3.25 -6.88 -5.27
N GLN A 16 2.48 -5.89 -4.81
CA GLN A 16 1.62 -5.99 -3.62
C GLN A 16 0.25 -6.61 -3.91
N VAL A 17 -0.01 -7.02 -5.15
CA VAL A 17 -1.24 -7.68 -5.60
C VAL A 17 -0.88 -9.04 -6.18
N THR A 18 -1.71 -10.06 -5.94
CA THR A 18 -1.52 -11.40 -6.49
C THR A 18 -1.50 -11.36 -8.01
N LEU A 19 -0.71 -12.23 -8.64
CA LEU A 19 -0.71 -12.33 -10.10
C LEU A 19 -2.08 -12.77 -10.61
N GLY A 20 -2.63 -12.03 -11.58
CA GLY A 20 -3.97 -12.30 -12.13
C GLY A 20 -5.10 -11.57 -11.42
N ASP A 21 -4.81 -10.90 -10.29
CA ASP A 21 -5.79 -10.06 -9.60
C ASP A 21 -5.75 -8.63 -10.14
N TYR A 22 -6.94 -8.06 -10.35
CA TYR A 22 -7.12 -6.69 -10.81
C TYR A 22 -8.11 -5.93 -9.94
N PHE A 23 -7.73 -4.71 -9.59
CA PHE A 23 -8.60 -3.76 -8.89
C PHE A 23 -8.91 -2.59 -9.80
N PHE A 24 -10.19 -2.28 -9.95
CA PHE A 24 -10.65 -1.11 -10.69
C PHE A 24 -11.67 -0.34 -9.86
N GLY A 25 -11.59 0.99 -9.86
CA GLY A 25 -12.58 1.79 -9.15
C GLY A 25 -12.23 3.26 -9.05
N ASN A 26 -13.11 4.01 -8.38
CA ASN A 26 -12.87 5.42 -8.10
C ASN A 26 -12.03 5.57 -6.83
N TRP A 27 -10.71 5.74 -6.98
CA TRP A 27 -9.78 5.92 -5.86
C TRP A 27 -10.05 7.16 -4.99
N ARG A 28 -10.87 8.13 -5.43
CA ARG A 28 -11.34 9.24 -4.57
C ARG A 28 -12.31 8.79 -3.47
N ASP A 29 -12.93 7.62 -3.63
CA ASP A 29 -13.81 7.02 -2.62
C ASP A 29 -13.04 6.12 -1.62
N LEU A 30 -11.72 5.96 -1.79
CA LEU A 30 -10.84 5.30 -0.84
C LEU A 30 -10.26 6.33 0.13
N LEU A 31 -10.48 6.14 1.42
CA LEU A 31 -10.00 7.01 2.48
C LEU A 31 -8.82 6.34 3.18
N ILE A 32 -7.72 7.07 3.30
CA ILE A 32 -6.54 6.65 4.07
C ILE A 32 -6.40 7.63 5.23
N GLY A 33 -6.63 7.14 6.44
CA GLY A 33 -6.31 7.87 7.66
C GLY A 33 -4.85 7.62 8.03
N MET A 34 -4.15 8.67 8.44
CA MET A 34 -2.83 8.57 9.05
C MET A 34 -2.89 9.29 10.40
N TRP A 35 -2.43 8.64 11.45
CA TRP A 35 -2.45 9.19 12.81
C TRP A 35 -1.04 9.60 13.21
N GLY A 36 -0.70 10.86 12.97
CA GLY A 36 0.66 11.37 13.17
C GLY A 36 1.58 11.09 11.98
N GLY A 37 2.88 11.26 12.20
CA GLY A 37 3.92 10.99 11.21
C GLY A 37 4.54 9.61 11.37
N LEU A 38 5.50 9.28 10.50
CA LEU A 38 6.40 8.15 10.70
C LEU A 38 7.31 8.44 11.90
N ASP A 39 7.12 7.72 13.00
CA ASP A 39 8.00 7.78 14.16
C ASP A 39 9.23 6.90 13.89
N LEU A 40 10.42 7.43 14.18
CA LEU A 40 11.69 6.76 13.92
C LEU A 40 12.52 6.69 15.19
N LEU A 41 12.61 5.48 15.75
CA LEU A 41 13.43 5.22 16.93
C LEU A 41 14.75 4.57 16.51
N VAL A 42 15.86 5.23 16.85
CA VAL A 42 17.21 4.72 16.64
C VAL A 42 17.71 4.09 17.93
N ASP A 43 17.96 2.78 17.89
CA ASP A 43 18.44 1.98 19.02
C ASP A 43 19.85 1.43 18.71
N PRO A 44 20.90 2.07 19.25
CA PRO A 44 22.27 1.62 19.10
C PRO A 44 22.69 0.57 20.14
N TYR A 45 21.84 0.23 21.12
CA TYR A 45 22.25 -0.56 22.29
C TYR A 45 21.83 -2.02 22.19
N THR A 46 20.61 -2.30 21.72
CA THR A 46 20.05 -3.67 21.74
C THR A 46 20.78 -4.65 20.82
N ALA A 47 21.45 -4.16 19.76
CA ALA A 47 22.29 -4.96 18.85
C ALA A 47 23.78 -4.57 18.92
N SER A 48 24.21 -3.95 20.03
CA SER A 48 25.58 -3.46 20.20
C SER A 48 26.64 -4.58 20.17
N ASN A 49 26.31 -5.78 20.67
CA ASN A 49 27.22 -6.93 20.64
C ASN A 49 27.55 -7.43 19.22
N THR A 50 26.69 -7.15 18.24
CA THR A 50 26.91 -7.46 16.81
C THR A 50 27.36 -6.25 16.00
N GLY A 51 27.52 -5.08 16.63
CA GLY A 51 27.96 -3.84 15.98
C GLY A 51 26.90 -3.18 15.09
N THR A 52 25.64 -3.59 15.18
CA THR A 52 24.55 -3.11 14.30
C THR A 52 23.68 -2.09 15.03
N VAL A 53 23.29 -1.02 14.34
CA VAL A 53 22.26 -0.07 14.82
C VAL A 53 20.89 -0.51 14.32
N ARG A 54 19.93 -0.66 15.24
CA ARG A 54 18.54 -0.94 14.88
C ARG A 54 17.79 0.36 14.69
N ILE A 55 17.04 0.47 13.60
CA ILE A 55 16.12 1.57 13.35
C ILE A 55 14.71 0.98 13.27
N VAL A 56 13.81 1.49 14.11
CA VAL A 56 12.40 1.08 14.15
C VAL A 56 11.54 2.24 13.65
N GLY A 57 10.77 2.00 12.59
CA GLY A 57 9.78 2.93 12.08
C GLY A 57 8.38 2.49 12.49
N LEU A 58 7.56 3.39 13.03
CA LEU A 58 6.15 3.12 13.34
C LEU A 58 5.26 4.19 12.71
N GLN A 59 4.24 3.75 11.99
CA GLN A 59 3.21 4.62 11.41
C GLN A 59 1.85 3.95 11.61
N SER A 60 0.96 4.62 12.32
CA SER A 60 -0.44 4.20 12.46
C SER A 60 -1.26 4.72 11.29
N MET A 61 -1.89 3.79 10.58
CA MET A 61 -2.78 4.05 9.45
C MET A 61 -3.93 3.05 9.43
N ASP A 62 -5.00 3.42 8.73
CA ASP A 62 -6.24 2.67 8.56
C ASP A 62 -6.86 3.11 7.23
N ILE A 63 -7.55 2.17 6.61
CA ILE A 63 -8.03 2.29 5.23
C ILE A 63 -9.52 1.96 5.22
N ALA A 64 -10.33 2.89 4.75
CA ALA A 64 -11.78 2.72 4.68
C ALA A 64 -12.32 3.06 3.29
N VAL A 65 -13.27 2.26 2.82
CA VAL A 65 -13.98 2.48 1.55
C VAL A 65 -15.27 3.23 1.84
N ARG A 66 -15.42 4.46 1.30
CA ARG A 66 -16.63 5.27 1.50
C ARG A 66 -17.83 4.70 0.73
N HIS A 67 -17.60 4.29 -0.50
CA HIS A 67 -18.62 3.75 -1.40
C HIS A 67 -18.12 2.44 -2.01
N GLY A 68 -18.53 1.30 -1.44
CA GLY A 68 -18.09 -0.02 -1.89
C GLY A 68 -18.41 -0.30 -3.36
N GLN A 69 -19.57 0.16 -3.82
CA GLN A 69 -20.03 0.04 -5.21
C GLN A 69 -19.15 0.79 -6.24
N SER A 70 -18.26 1.68 -5.79
CA SER A 70 -17.31 2.37 -6.67
C SER A 70 -16.08 1.53 -7.02
N PHE A 71 -15.98 0.30 -6.49
CA PHE A 71 -14.85 -0.59 -6.69
C PHE A 71 -15.31 -1.95 -7.22
N ALA A 72 -14.49 -2.51 -8.11
CA ALA A 72 -14.60 -3.85 -8.66
C ALA A 72 -13.26 -4.56 -8.44
N PHE A 73 -13.35 -5.83 -8.05
CA PHE A 73 -12.24 -6.74 -7.91
C PHE A 73 -12.49 -7.92 -8.84
N GLU A 74 -11.49 -8.26 -9.62
CA GLU A 74 -11.48 -9.46 -10.44
C GLU A 74 -10.26 -10.28 -10.06
N ASN A 75 -10.46 -11.59 -9.91
CA ASN A 75 -9.41 -12.54 -9.60
C ASN A 75 -9.38 -13.65 -10.65
N ASP A 76 -8.26 -13.77 -11.34
CA ASP A 76 -7.96 -14.92 -12.19
C ASP A 76 -7.45 -16.09 -11.34
N THR A 77 -8.21 -16.44 -10.29
CA THR A 77 -7.96 -17.65 -9.49
C THR A 77 -9.12 -18.60 -9.73
N ALA A 78 -8.87 -19.65 -10.50
CA ALA A 78 -9.74 -20.83 -10.60
C ALA A 78 -9.76 -21.62 -9.28
#